data_AF-A0A160NU33-F1
#
_entry.id   AF-A0A160NU33-F1
#
_cell.length_a   1.000
_cell.length_b   1.000
_cell.length_c   1.000
_cell.angle_alpha   90.00
_cell.angle_beta   90.00
_cell.angle_gamma   90.00
#
_symmetry.space_group_name_H-M   'P 1'
#
loop_
_entity.id
_entity.type
_entity.pdbx_description
1 polymer ?
#
loop_
_entity_poly.entity_id
_entity_poly.type
_entity_poly.pdbx_seq_one_letter_code
_entity_poly.pdbx_strand_id
1 'polypeptide(L)'
;MKESPEKATDRSDGVVPVRGRADRISPHSVQRLQGAVGNAAVARLVAQRYTAPVKPSAAQAPGFRRVKADVAAKKTRLSVHAPAAAESKSAQDAAVAPPDDKEAQGKAANAEKMNAARPGEFDKAAFIAAVDKAIEAQAPKNLDEADKFSKSGKADKVKAEVDGKVSDGKDSSAKDIDAATKAAPDTSAAKDKPVTPMTPDSPPGNPGAPSAADAVPDKQPAAVTDFSQGPAANDKALADAEVTEEQLAKGNEPEFDQALKSKKTAETDAAKAPAKGRAAESQQLATAKAGAAASGAQAMNALTATRASAGKSVDGGKGETKSKDEKKRAEVTAKLQKVFDGTKKDVEDILSGLDKKVDDAFTAGEKGARDAFMADQAARHEEVQGQTVFGVLGQGPVGEGQVRRPARGGEPALPGVTQALRRPHADRDLLRR
;
A
#
# COMPACT_ATOMS: atom_id res chain seq x y z
N MET A 1 34.74 -73.30 -64.87
CA MET A 1 34.11 -72.04 -65.29
C MET A 1 35.15 -70.94 -65.15
N LYS A 2 35.81 -70.54 -66.25
CA LYS A 2 35.49 -69.34 -67.06
C LYS A 2 35.32 -68.08 -66.20
N GLU A 3 36.38 -67.29 -66.08
CA GLU A 3 36.51 -66.00 -66.79
C GLU A 3 37.94 -65.44 -66.63
N SER A 4 38.47 -64.93 -67.73
CA SER A 4 39.64 -64.06 -67.89
C SER A 4 39.15 -62.81 -68.65
N PRO A 5 39.95 -61.76 -68.87
CA PRO A 5 40.82 -60.99 -67.98
C PRO A 5 40.65 -59.47 -68.23
N GLU A 6 41.37 -58.61 -67.49
CA GLU A 6 41.74 -57.27 -67.99
C GLU A 6 43.11 -56.81 -67.47
N LYS A 7 43.67 -55.83 -68.18
CA LYS A 7 45.06 -55.63 -68.59
C LYS A 7 45.76 -54.55 -67.74
N ALA A 8 47.10 -54.59 -67.59
CA ALA A 8 48.04 -53.50 -67.95
C ALA A 8 49.45 -53.61 -67.33
N THR A 9 50.45 -53.71 -68.22
CA THR A 9 51.80 -53.07 -68.27
C THR A 9 52.75 -53.20 -67.07
N ASP A 10 53.86 -53.96 -67.17
CA ASP A 10 55.14 -53.68 -67.88
C ASP A 10 56.05 -52.68 -67.12
N ARG A 11 57.10 -53.16 -66.45
CA ARG A 11 58.52 -52.97 -66.86
C ARG A 11 59.54 -53.50 -65.86
N SER A 12 60.63 -53.94 -66.48
CA SER A 12 61.87 -54.60 -66.08
C SER A 12 62.90 -53.77 -65.30
N ASP A 13 63.73 -54.52 -64.56
CA ASP A 13 65.18 -54.42 -64.34
C ASP A 13 65.86 -53.19 -63.72
N GLY A 14 66.67 -53.46 -62.68
CA GLY A 14 68.05 -52.93 -62.64
C GLY A 14 68.62 -52.39 -61.31
N VAL A 15 69.39 -53.24 -60.60
CA VAL A 15 70.72 -52.97 -59.98
C VAL A 15 70.85 -52.06 -58.71
N VAL A 16 71.13 -52.74 -57.57
CA VAL A 16 72.04 -52.49 -56.40
C VAL A 16 72.39 -51.07 -55.91
N PRO A 17 72.39 -50.83 -54.57
CA PRO A 17 73.55 -50.17 -53.91
C PRO A 17 73.95 -50.80 -52.56
N VAL A 18 75.23 -51.11 -52.28
CA VAL A 18 76.37 -50.27 -51.80
C VAL A 18 76.28 -49.84 -50.32
N ARG A 19 77.31 -50.25 -49.56
CA ARG A 19 77.62 -49.96 -48.15
C ARG A 19 77.70 -48.45 -47.86
N GLY A 20 76.98 -47.98 -46.83
CA GLY A 20 76.97 -46.58 -46.39
C GLY A 20 78.21 -46.15 -45.59
N ARG A 21 78.74 -44.97 -45.93
CA ARG A 21 79.69 -44.18 -45.11
C ARG A 21 78.91 -43.41 -44.03
N ALA A 22 79.54 -43.18 -42.88
CA ALA A 22 79.02 -42.32 -41.83
C ALA A 22 78.93 -40.86 -42.30
N ASP A 23 77.71 -40.33 -42.42
CA ASP A 23 77.46 -38.93 -42.74
C ASP A 23 77.83 -38.02 -41.57
N ARG A 24 78.66 -36.99 -41.83
CA ARG A 24 78.94 -35.92 -40.87
C ARG A 24 77.70 -35.04 -40.72
N ILE A 25 77.27 -34.83 -39.49
CA ILE A 25 76.14 -33.96 -39.14
C ILE A 25 76.49 -32.51 -39.52
N SER A 26 75.64 -31.86 -40.31
CA SER A 26 75.86 -30.48 -40.80
C SER A 26 75.60 -29.43 -39.68
N PRO A 27 76.30 -28.28 -39.67
CA PRO A 27 76.10 -27.22 -38.65
C PRO A 27 74.67 -26.69 -38.57
N HIS A 28 73.99 -26.57 -39.72
CA HIS A 28 72.57 -26.19 -39.80
C HIS A 28 71.62 -27.23 -39.19
N SER A 29 72.04 -28.48 -39.08
CA SER A 29 71.32 -29.57 -38.44
C SER A 29 71.42 -29.44 -36.92
N VAL A 30 72.62 -29.15 -36.42
CA VAL A 30 72.90 -28.92 -34.99
C VAL A 30 72.17 -27.67 -34.47
N GLN A 31 72.18 -26.58 -35.26
CA GLN A 31 71.53 -25.32 -34.88
C GLN A 31 69.99 -25.43 -34.89
N ARG A 32 69.42 -26.23 -35.81
CA ARG A 32 68.00 -26.60 -35.76
C ARG A 32 67.67 -27.53 -34.59
N LEU A 33 68.56 -28.46 -34.25
CA LEU A 33 68.40 -29.33 -33.09
C LEU A 33 68.43 -28.53 -31.78
N GLN A 34 69.38 -27.60 -31.62
CA GLN A 34 69.42 -26.68 -30.48
C GLN A 34 68.21 -25.75 -30.44
N GLY A 35 67.78 -25.20 -31.58
CA GLY A 35 66.63 -24.31 -31.66
C GLY A 35 65.28 -25.00 -31.43
N ALA A 36 65.12 -26.27 -31.81
CA ALA A 36 63.86 -27.00 -31.67
C ALA A 36 63.83 -27.87 -30.40
N VAL A 37 64.87 -28.67 -30.17
CA VAL A 37 64.96 -29.58 -29.02
C VAL A 37 65.37 -28.83 -27.75
N GLY A 38 66.25 -27.83 -27.84
CA GLY A 38 66.62 -26.97 -26.71
C GLY A 38 65.44 -26.14 -26.23
N ASN A 39 64.72 -25.46 -27.13
CA ASN A 39 63.51 -24.73 -26.77
C ASN A 39 62.38 -25.63 -26.28
N ALA A 40 62.21 -26.82 -26.85
CA ALA A 40 61.23 -27.79 -26.37
C ALA A 40 61.62 -28.39 -25.00
N ALA A 41 62.90 -28.63 -24.74
CA ALA A 41 63.40 -29.11 -23.46
C ALA A 41 63.31 -28.04 -22.37
N VAL A 42 63.64 -26.79 -22.70
CA VAL A 42 63.40 -25.63 -21.82
C VAL A 42 61.91 -25.45 -21.58
N ALA A 43 61.06 -25.53 -22.60
CA ALA A 43 59.61 -25.48 -22.44
C ALA A 43 59.07 -26.65 -21.60
N ARG A 44 59.63 -27.85 -21.73
CA ARG A 44 59.28 -29.02 -20.89
C ARG A 44 59.75 -28.87 -19.46
N LEU A 45 60.94 -28.35 -19.22
CA LEU A 45 61.49 -28.11 -17.89
C LEU A 45 60.73 -27.00 -17.16
N VAL A 46 60.42 -25.93 -17.89
CA VAL A 46 59.52 -24.86 -17.46
C VAL A 46 58.14 -25.46 -17.14
N ALA A 47 57.53 -26.22 -18.06
CA ALA A 47 56.24 -26.87 -17.83
C ALA A 47 56.25 -27.85 -16.63
N GLN A 48 57.30 -28.66 -16.47
CA GLN A 48 57.48 -29.59 -15.33
C GLN A 48 57.68 -28.88 -13.98
N ARG A 49 58.15 -27.62 -13.98
CA ARG A 49 58.16 -26.79 -12.77
C ARG A 49 56.82 -26.09 -12.49
N TYR A 50 55.93 -26.05 -13.48
CA TYR A 50 54.57 -25.48 -13.38
C TYR A 50 53.47 -26.55 -13.22
N THR A 51 53.78 -27.85 -13.16
CA THR A 51 52.78 -28.95 -13.14
C THR A 51 52.11 -29.21 -11.78
N ALA A 52 52.55 -28.56 -10.70
CA ALA A 52 51.76 -28.44 -9.48
C ALA A 52 51.33 -26.96 -9.33
N PRO A 53 50.05 -26.65 -9.07
CA PRO A 53 49.67 -25.28 -8.80
C PRO A 53 50.37 -24.86 -7.50
N VAL A 54 51.43 -24.06 -7.62
CA VAL A 54 52.24 -23.60 -6.48
C VAL A 54 51.39 -22.79 -5.48
N LYS A 55 50.17 -22.37 -5.87
CA LYS A 55 49.12 -21.82 -5.01
C LYS A 55 47.72 -22.26 -5.46
N PRO A 56 46.74 -22.28 -4.53
CA PRO A 56 45.34 -22.43 -4.90
C PRO A 56 44.92 -21.30 -5.86
N SER A 57 43.89 -21.56 -6.66
CA SER A 57 43.37 -20.58 -7.63
C SER A 57 43.10 -19.22 -6.98
N ALA A 58 43.15 -18.13 -7.76
CA ALA A 58 42.92 -16.77 -7.24
C ALA A 58 41.61 -16.64 -6.43
N ALA A 59 40.58 -17.42 -6.78
CA ALA A 59 39.30 -17.47 -6.07
C ALA A 59 39.35 -18.13 -4.68
N GLN A 60 40.34 -18.99 -4.43
CA GLN A 60 40.55 -19.74 -3.20
C GLN A 60 41.61 -19.11 -2.28
N ALA A 61 42.25 -18.02 -2.72
CA ALA A 61 43.25 -17.31 -1.93
C ALA A 61 42.66 -16.82 -0.58
N PRO A 62 43.34 -17.03 0.56
CA PRO A 62 42.85 -16.60 1.88
C PRO A 62 42.56 -15.10 1.97
N GLY A 63 43.39 -14.26 1.35
CA GLY A 63 43.16 -12.82 1.27
C GLY A 63 41.85 -12.47 0.56
N PHE A 64 41.61 -13.09 -0.60
CA PHE A 64 40.40 -12.82 -1.37
C PHE A 64 39.12 -13.24 -0.62
N ARG A 65 39.19 -14.33 0.17
CA ARG A 65 38.11 -14.71 1.10
C ARG A 65 37.86 -13.66 2.18
N ARG A 66 38.92 -13.05 2.75
CA ARG A 66 38.79 -11.94 3.71
C ARG A 66 38.13 -10.72 3.08
N VAL A 67 38.52 -10.35 1.85
CA VAL A 67 37.90 -9.24 1.11
C VAL A 67 36.42 -9.51 0.87
N LYS A 68 36.04 -10.72 0.46
CA LYS A 68 34.62 -11.10 0.29
C LYS A 68 33.83 -10.96 1.60
N ALA A 69 34.39 -11.43 2.71
CA ALA A 69 33.76 -11.33 4.02
C ALA A 69 33.61 -9.87 4.49
N ASP A 70 34.65 -9.05 4.30
CA ASP A 70 34.63 -7.61 4.62
C ASP A 70 33.56 -6.88 3.81
N VAL A 71 33.51 -7.09 2.49
CA VAL A 71 32.49 -6.50 1.62
C VAL A 71 31.08 -6.93 2.03
N ALA A 72 30.89 -8.20 2.40
CA ALA A 72 29.60 -8.70 2.89
C ALA A 72 29.20 -8.02 4.21
N ALA A 73 30.12 -7.89 5.17
CA ALA A 73 29.86 -7.21 6.44
C ALA A 73 29.51 -5.73 6.24
N LYS A 74 30.25 -5.04 5.36
CA LYS A 74 29.98 -3.64 4.99
C LYS A 74 28.62 -3.47 4.32
N LYS A 75 28.23 -4.40 3.43
CA LYS A 75 26.89 -4.44 2.83
C LYS A 75 25.81 -4.57 3.91
N THR A 76 25.96 -5.51 4.84
CA THR A 76 24.99 -5.70 5.93
C THR A 76 24.83 -4.43 6.77
N ARG A 77 25.94 -3.77 7.13
CA ARG A 77 25.91 -2.51 7.87
C ARG A 77 25.16 -1.41 7.11
N LEU A 78 25.40 -1.26 5.81
CA LEU A 78 24.72 -0.27 4.97
C LEU A 78 23.23 -0.60 4.73
N SER A 79 22.86 -1.88 4.78
CA SER A 79 21.47 -2.31 4.57
C SER A 79 20.55 -2.07 5.77
N VAL A 80 21.08 -1.64 6.92
CA VAL A 80 20.25 -1.33 8.08
C VAL A 80 19.36 -0.13 7.78
N HIS A 81 18.06 -0.31 8.01
CA HIS A 81 17.02 0.71 7.88
C HIS A 81 15.87 0.39 8.83
N ALA A 82 15.02 1.38 9.10
CA ALA A 82 13.82 1.15 9.91
C ALA A 82 12.84 0.20 9.19
N PRO A 83 12.00 -0.53 9.95
CA PRO A 83 10.96 -1.37 9.36
C PRO A 83 9.92 -0.55 8.60
N ALA A 84 9.39 -1.09 7.51
CA ALA A 84 8.39 -0.42 6.67
C ALA A 84 7.14 0.04 7.46
N ALA A 85 6.69 -0.76 8.43
CA ALA A 85 5.56 -0.41 9.28
C ALA A 85 5.84 0.82 10.17
N ALA A 86 7.07 0.96 10.67
CA ALA A 86 7.46 2.11 11.47
C ALA A 86 7.51 3.40 10.63
N GLU A 87 8.05 3.31 9.41
CA GLU A 87 8.10 4.44 8.47
C GLU A 87 6.71 4.84 7.97
N SER A 88 5.83 3.87 7.71
CA SER A 88 4.44 4.13 7.36
C SER A 88 3.68 4.80 8.49
N LYS A 89 3.88 4.33 9.73
CA LYS A 89 3.30 4.94 10.93
C LYS A 89 3.82 6.37 11.12
N SER A 90 5.12 6.60 10.96
CA SER A 90 5.73 7.95 11.02
C SER A 90 5.08 8.89 10.00
N ALA A 91 4.80 8.42 8.77
CA ALA A 91 4.09 9.20 7.76
C ALA A 91 2.66 9.57 8.17
N GLN A 92 1.91 8.62 8.74
CA GLN A 92 0.55 8.85 9.23
C GLN A 92 0.53 9.77 10.45
N ASP A 93 1.47 9.60 11.38
CA ASP A 93 1.59 10.42 12.58
C ASP A 93 1.93 11.88 12.22
N ALA A 94 2.63 12.11 11.11
CA ALA A 94 2.94 13.44 10.58
C ALA A 94 1.84 14.11 9.74
N ALA A 95 0.77 13.38 9.38
CA ALA A 95 -0.37 13.92 8.66
C ALA A 95 -1.14 14.93 9.53
N VAL A 96 -1.47 16.07 8.95
CA VAL A 96 -2.21 17.15 9.63
C VAL A 96 -3.71 16.91 9.47
N ALA A 97 -4.48 17.12 10.55
CA ALA A 97 -5.94 17.08 10.47
C ALA A 97 -6.45 18.28 9.66
N PRO A 98 -7.57 18.15 8.91
CA PRO A 98 -8.18 19.30 8.25
C PRO A 98 -8.65 20.34 9.29
N PRO A 99 -8.73 21.63 8.92
CA PRO A 99 -9.13 22.69 9.85
C PRO A 99 -10.51 22.46 10.48
N ASP A 100 -11.41 21.84 9.73
CA ASP A 100 -12.80 21.61 10.15
C ASP A 100 -12.98 20.28 10.91
N ASP A 101 -11.89 19.56 11.24
CA ASP A 101 -11.97 18.27 11.93
C ASP A 101 -12.70 18.38 13.28
N LYS A 102 -12.43 19.45 14.04
CA LYS A 102 -13.12 19.70 15.32
C LYS A 102 -14.62 19.92 15.15
N GLU A 103 -15.00 20.66 14.11
CA GLU A 103 -16.40 20.90 13.81
C GLU A 103 -17.08 19.59 13.40
N ALA A 104 -16.44 18.76 12.57
CA ALA A 104 -16.97 17.46 12.19
C ALA A 104 -17.12 16.50 13.39
N GLN A 105 -16.17 16.48 14.32
CA GLN A 105 -16.28 15.73 15.57
C GLN A 105 -17.45 16.24 16.42
N GLY A 106 -17.62 17.56 16.53
CA GLY A 106 -18.74 18.15 17.26
C GLY A 106 -20.10 17.87 16.61
N LYS A 107 -20.16 17.85 15.27
CA LYS A 107 -21.35 17.45 14.50
C LYS A 107 -21.69 15.98 14.74
N ALA A 108 -20.70 15.10 14.76
CA ALA A 108 -20.91 13.69 15.09
C ALA A 108 -21.46 13.52 16.53
N ALA A 109 -20.90 14.23 17.51
CA ALA A 109 -21.42 14.22 18.88
C ALA A 109 -22.85 14.79 18.97
N ASN A 110 -23.17 15.82 18.19
CA ASN A 110 -24.52 16.37 18.14
C ASN A 110 -25.52 15.43 17.47
N ALA A 111 -25.10 14.68 16.44
CA ALA A 111 -25.94 13.65 15.81
C ALA A 111 -26.41 12.60 16.83
N GLU A 112 -25.54 12.20 17.76
CA GLU A 112 -25.91 11.29 18.85
C GLU A 112 -26.94 11.92 19.80
N LYS A 113 -26.83 13.22 20.09
CA LYS A 113 -27.84 13.96 20.89
C LYS A 113 -29.17 14.03 20.16
N MET A 114 -29.17 14.31 18.85
CA MET A 114 -30.37 14.31 18.01
C MET A 114 -31.03 12.93 17.96
N ASN A 115 -30.24 11.86 17.87
CA ASN A 115 -30.74 10.48 17.89
C ASN A 115 -31.34 10.08 19.26
N ALA A 116 -30.81 10.64 20.35
CA ALA A 116 -31.34 10.41 21.70
C ALA A 116 -32.61 11.21 22.01
N ALA A 117 -32.88 12.31 21.30
CA ALA A 117 -34.06 13.13 21.49
C ALA A 117 -35.32 12.35 21.11
N ARG A 118 -36.32 12.36 22.00
CA ARG A 118 -37.62 11.70 21.80
C ARG A 118 -38.71 12.75 21.66
N PRO A 119 -39.79 12.44 20.93
CA PRO A 119 -40.95 13.32 20.90
C PRO A 119 -41.57 13.36 22.31
N GLY A 120 -42.04 14.55 22.70
CA GLY A 120 -42.82 14.73 23.92
C GLY A 120 -44.16 13.98 23.85
N GLU A 121 -44.71 13.66 25.02
CA GLU A 121 -46.03 13.02 25.09
C GLU A 121 -47.16 14.04 24.91
N PHE A 122 -48.15 13.69 24.10
CA PHE A 122 -49.37 14.47 23.95
C PHE A 122 -50.43 14.00 24.96
N ASP A 123 -50.80 14.88 25.90
CA ASP A 123 -51.86 14.60 26.88
C ASP A 123 -53.24 14.78 26.25
N LYS A 124 -53.75 13.68 25.70
CA LYS A 124 -55.10 13.63 25.12
C LYS A 124 -56.19 13.96 26.14
N ALA A 125 -56.04 13.57 27.40
CA ALA A 125 -57.07 13.77 28.42
C ALA A 125 -57.16 15.25 28.80
N ALA A 126 -56.01 15.90 29.01
CA ALA A 126 -55.96 17.33 29.25
C ALA A 126 -56.47 18.14 28.05
N PHE A 127 -56.17 17.69 26.82
CA PHE A 127 -56.71 18.31 25.61
C PHE A 127 -58.24 18.24 25.55
N ILE A 128 -58.83 17.05 25.76
CA ILE A 128 -60.29 16.89 25.77
C ILE A 128 -60.93 17.75 26.87
N ALA A 129 -60.37 17.75 28.08
CA ALA A 129 -60.88 18.59 29.17
C ALA A 129 -60.82 20.09 28.85
N ALA A 130 -59.78 20.53 28.13
CA ALA A 130 -59.67 21.92 27.67
C ALA A 130 -60.71 22.25 26.58
N VAL A 131 -60.96 21.34 25.65
CA VAL A 131 -62.01 21.47 24.62
C VAL A 131 -63.38 21.57 25.28
N ASP A 132 -63.71 20.65 26.19
CA ASP A 132 -65.00 20.64 26.90
C ASP A 132 -65.21 21.94 27.67
N LYS A 133 -64.18 22.41 28.40
CA LYS A 133 -64.22 23.68 29.11
C LYS A 133 -64.44 24.88 28.19
N ALA A 134 -63.81 24.90 27.01
CA ALA A 134 -64.00 25.98 26.03
C ALA A 134 -65.43 25.97 25.47
N ILE A 135 -66.00 24.77 25.20
CA ILE A 135 -67.39 24.61 24.78
C ILE A 135 -68.35 25.08 25.89
N GLU A 136 -68.15 24.65 27.13
CA GLU A 136 -68.97 25.05 28.28
C GLU A 136 -68.95 26.57 28.51
N ALA A 137 -67.77 27.20 28.38
CA ALA A 137 -67.62 28.64 28.55
C ALA A 137 -68.43 29.43 27.51
N GLN A 138 -68.62 28.86 26.31
CA GLN A 138 -69.34 29.50 25.22
C GLN A 138 -70.75 28.96 25.00
N ALA A 139 -71.18 27.95 25.74
CA ALA A 139 -72.52 27.38 25.65
C ALA A 139 -73.60 28.46 25.90
N PRO A 140 -74.69 28.48 25.10
CA PRO A 140 -75.78 29.43 25.27
C PRO A 140 -76.50 29.16 26.61
N LYS A 141 -76.74 30.22 27.40
CA LYS A 141 -77.36 30.10 28.73
C LYS A 141 -78.88 30.23 28.72
N ASN A 142 -79.47 30.64 27.60
CA ASN A 142 -80.90 30.87 27.42
C ASN A 142 -81.30 30.61 25.96
N LEU A 143 -82.60 30.52 25.69
CA LEU A 143 -83.16 30.21 24.37
C LEU A 143 -82.78 31.26 23.31
N ASP A 144 -82.79 32.56 23.64
CA ASP A 144 -82.43 33.63 22.69
C ASP A 144 -80.95 33.57 22.27
N GLU A 145 -80.06 33.24 23.19
CA GLU A 145 -78.64 33.00 22.89
C GLU A 145 -78.41 31.72 22.08
N ALA A 146 -79.27 30.70 22.26
CA ALA A 146 -79.22 29.47 21.48
C ALA A 146 -79.67 29.72 20.03
N ASP A 147 -80.74 30.49 19.83
CA ASP A 147 -81.26 30.86 18.51
C ASP A 147 -80.27 31.71 17.71
N LYS A 148 -79.51 32.57 18.40
CA LYS A 148 -78.47 33.42 17.78
C LYS A 148 -77.10 32.77 17.77
N PHE A 149 -76.94 31.55 18.27
CA PHE A 149 -75.63 30.91 18.47
C PHE A 149 -74.83 30.82 17.17
N SER A 150 -75.47 30.43 16.07
CA SER A 150 -74.87 30.33 14.73
C SER A 150 -74.34 31.66 14.18
N LYS A 151 -74.86 32.80 14.67
CA LYS A 151 -74.48 34.16 14.25
C LYS A 151 -73.60 34.88 15.27
N SER A 152 -73.35 34.27 16.43
CA SER A 152 -72.72 34.91 17.58
C SER A 152 -71.18 34.92 17.53
N GLY A 153 -70.56 34.21 16.59
CA GLY A 153 -69.11 34.01 16.53
C GLY A 153 -68.53 33.21 17.72
N LYS A 154 -69.38 32.69 18.61
CA LYS A 154 -68.97 31.88 19.77
C LYS A 154 -68.30 30.57 19.34
N ALA A 155 -68.75 29.96 18.24
CA ALA A 155 -68.10 28.79 17.64
C ALA A 155 -66.68 29.11 17.16
N ASP A 156 -66.47 30.27 16.52
CA ASP A 156 -65.13 30.69 16.08
C ASP A 156 -64.19 30.97 17.26
N LYS A 157 -64.72 31.41 18.41
CA LYS A 157 -63.93 31.57 19.65
C LYS A 157 -63.50 30.23 20.23
N VAL A 158 -64.38 29.23 20.28
CA VAL A 158 -64.03 27.87 20.69
C VAL A 158 -62.96 27.31 19.75
N LYS A 159 -63.14 27.48 18.43
CA LYS A 159 -62.14 27.09 17.43
C LYS A 159 -60.79 27.74 17.72
N ALA A 160 -60.74 29.06 17.91
CA ALA A 160 -59.48 29.76 18.17
C ALA A 160 -58.78 29.29 19.46
N GLU A 161 -59.54 29.02 20.53
CA GLU A 161 -58.98 28.52 21.80
C GLU A 161 -58.44 27.09 21.66
N VAL A 162 -59.16 26.22 20.95
CA VAL A 162 -58.73 24.84 20.71
C VAL A 162 -57.57 24.78 19.71
N ASP A 163 -57.58 25.60 18.65
CA ASP A 163 -56.44 25.78 17.72
C ASP A 163 -55.18 26.16 18.51
N GLY A 164 -55.29 27.07 19.48
CA GLY A 164 -54.19 27.42 20.39
C GLY A 164 -53.68 26.21 21.18
N LYS A 165 -54.57 25.34 21.68
CA LYS A 165 -54.17 24.11 22.39
C LYS A 165 -53.56 23.04 21.50
N VAL A 166 -53.99 22.96 20.25
CA VAL A 166 -53.35 22.09 19.25
C VAL A 166 -51.95 22.61 18.96
N SER A 167 -51.77 23.94 18.81
CA SER A 167 -50.45 24.56 18.65
C SER A 167 -49.54 24.27 19.85
N ASP A 168 -50.01 24.53 21.08
CA ASP A 168 -49.26 24.24 22.31
C ASP A 168 -48.82 22.76 22.38
N GLY A 169 -49.71 21.84 21.98
CA GLY A 169 -49.46 20.40 21.96
C GLY A 169 -48.38 20.00 20.96
N LYS A 170 -48.36 20.61 19.76
CA LYS A 170 -47.29 20.41 18.77
C LYS A 170 -45.96 20.90 19.29
N ASP A 171 -45.92 22.14 19.77
CA ASP A 171 -44.70 22.76 20.28
C ASP A 171 -44.10 21.93 21.41
N SER A 172 -44.94 21.46 22.34
CA SER A 172 -44.50 20.60 23.44
C SER A 172 -43.99 19.24 22.97
N SER A 173 -44.61 18.66 21.94
CA SER A 173 -44.23 17.33 21.41
C SER A 173 -42.95 17.37 20.58
N ALA A 174 -42.70 18.48 19.87
CA ALA A 174 -41.50 18.67 19.05
C ALA A 174 -40.31 19.24 19.84
N LYS A 175 -40.55 19.87 20.99
CA LYS A 175 -39.59 20.68 21.76
C LYS A 175 -38.19 20.07 21.88
N ASP A 176 -38.09 18.83 22.35
CA ASP A 176 -36.79 18.21 22.63
C ASP A 176 -36.03 17.87 21.34
N ILE A 177 -36.75 17.44 20.29
CA ILE A 177 -36.18 17.16 18.97
C ILE A 177 -35.75 18.46 18.28
N ASP A 178 -36.59 19.49 18.33
CA ASP A 178 -36.30 20.81 17.77
C ASP A 178 -35.08 21.45 18.47
N ALA A 179 -35.04 21.41 19.81
CA ALA A 179 -33.93 21.91 20.60
C ALA A 179 -32.62 21.16 20.28
N ALA A 180 -32.63 19.83 20.21
CA ALA A 180 -31.45 19.03 19.88
C ALA A 180 -30.97 19.27 18.43
N THR A 181 -31.89 19.49 17.50
CA THR A 181 -31.58 19.74 16.08
C THR A 181 -31.02 21.14 15.84
N LYS A 182 -31.55 22.15 16.56
CA LYS A 182 -31.07 23.54 16.48
C LYS A 182 -29.82 23.79 17.30
N ALA A 183 -29.50 22.93 18.27
CA ALA A 183 -28.28 23.03 19.07
C ALA A 183 -27.03 23.13 18.17
N ALA A 184 -26.11 24.01 18.56
CA ALA A 184 -24.83 24.13 17.88
C ALA A 184 -23.98 22.87 18.12
N PRO A 185 -23.17 22.44 17.13
CA PRO A 185 -22.24 21.33 17.31
C PRO A 185 -21.32 21.54 18.51
N ASP A 186 -21.20 20.52 19.36
CA ASP A 186 -20.41 20.58 20.59
C ASP A 186 -18.95 20.23 20.31
N THR A 187 -18.10 21.24 20.14
CA THR A 187 -16.67 21.06 19.85
C THR A 187 -15.82 20.91 21.12
N SER A 188 -16.40 21.01 22.32
CA SER A 188 -15.65 20.99 23.58
C SER A 188 -14.98 19.64 23.87
N ALA A 189 -15.55 18.55 23.36
CA ALA A 189 -15.00 17.21 23.44
C ALA A 189 -14.08 16.84 22.26
N ALA A 190 -13.91 17.74 21.28
CA ALA A 190 -13.12 17.47 20.08
C ALA A 190 -11.64 17.35 20.44
N LYS A 191 -10.98 16.31 19.91
CA LYS A 191 -9.57 16.04 20.14
C LYS A 191 -8.75 16.34 18.90
N ASP A 192 -7.74 17.18 19.09
CA ASP A 192 -6.72 17.40 18.06
C ASP A 192 -5.90 16.13 17.85
N LYS A 193 -5.63 15.83 16.58
CA LYS A 193 -4.65 14.80 16.24
C LYS A 193 -3.25 15.29 16.65
N PRO A 194 -2.50 14.54 17.45
CA PRO A 194 -1.09 14.85 17.67
C PRO A 194 -0.34 14.67 16.34
N VAL A 195 0.36 15.71 15.91
CA VAL A 195 1.20 15.68 14.70
C VAL A 195 2.65 15.55 15.12
N THR A 196 3.28 14.42 14.76
CA THR A 196 4.71 14.21 14.99
C THR A 196 5.46 14.41 13.68
N PRO A 197 6.41 15.36 13.57
CA PRO A 197 7.15 15.58 12.33
C PRO A 197 7.89 14.33 11.85
N MET A 198 7.92 14.16 10.52
CA MET A 198 8.70 13.09 9.91
C MET A 198 10.20 13.37 10.04
N THR A 199 10.98 12.32 10.31
CA THR A 199 12.43 12.39 10.23
C THR A 199 12.90 11.81 8.88
N PRO A 200 13.76 12.53 8.14
CA PRO A 200 14.39 11.99 6.93
C PRO A 200 15.25 10.77 7.24
N ASP A 201 15.40 9.89 6.26
CA ASP A 201 16.32 8.76 6.39
C ASP A 201 17.77 9.26 6.57
N SER A 202 18.48 8.66 7.53
CA SER A 202 19.88 8.96 7.81
C SER A 202 20.73 7.72 7.53
N PRO A 203 21.18 7.54 6.27
CA PRO A 203 21.95 6.36 5.89
C PRO A 203 23.32 6.35 6.59
N PRO A 204 23.87 5.17 6.95
CA PRO A 204 25.22 5.08 7.48
C PRO A 204 26.25 5.65 6.51
N GLY A 205 27.31 6.27 7.05
CA GLY A 205 28.42 6.78 6.25
C GLY A 205 29.16 5.69 5.48
N ASN A 206 29.97 6.10 4.50
CA ASN A 206 30.75 5.20 3.67
C ASN A 206 31.65 4.29 4.54
N PRO A 207 31.56 2.95 4.38
CA PRO A 207 32.33 2.02 5.20
C PRO A 207 33.82 1.94 4.83
N GLY A 208 34.27 2.67 3.81
CA GLY A 208 35.65 2.69 3.33
C GLY A 208 36.01 1.47 2.50
N ALA A 209 37.05 1.62 1.66
CA ALA A 209 37.49 0.57 0.75
C ALA A 209 37.94 -0.71 1.50
N PRO A 210 37.71 -1.91 0.92
CA PRO A 210 38.29 -3.15 1.44
C PRO A 210 39.82 -3.16 1.26
N SER A 211 40.49 -4.07 1.98
CA SER A 211 41.95 -4.21 1.92
C SER A 211 42.42 -4.59 0.51
N ALA A 212 43.13 -3.67 -0.15
CA ALA A 212 43.75 -3.91 -1.44
C ALA A 212 44.90 -4.93 -1.38
N ALA A 213 45.56 -5.04 -0.22
CA ALA A 213 46.62 -6.03 -0.02
C ALA A 213 46.07 -7.47 -0.01
N ASP A 214 44.89 -7.67 0.58
CA ASP A 214 44.22 -8.97 0.61
C ASP A 214 43.56 -9.34 -0.73
N ALA A 215 43.34 -8.36 -1.60
CA ALA A 215 42.73 -8.56 -2.91
C ALA A 215 43.70 -9.08 -3.98
N VAL A 216 45.01 -9.09 -3.70
CA VAL A 216 46.04 -9.57 -4.63
C VAL A 216 46.67 -10.87 -4.11
N PRO A 217 47.17 -11.75 -5.00
CA PRO A 217 47.90 -12.94 -4.59
C PRO A 217 49.20 -12.59 -3.86
N ASP A 218 49.62 -13.46 -2.93
CA ASP A 218 50.94 -13.31 -2.30
C ASP A 218 52.06 -13.51 -3.31
N LYS A 219 53.25 -12.96 -3.02
CA LYS A 219 54.48 -13.20 -3.79
C LYS A 219 54.79 -14.70 -3.92
N GLN A 220 55.32 -15.10 -5.07
CA GLN A 220 55.77 -16.45 -5.36
C GLN A 220 56.99 -16.83 -4.49
N PRO A 221 57.09 -18.09 -4.05
CA PRO A 221 58.28 -18.59 -3.35
C PRO A 221 59.55 -18.43 -4.19
N ALA A 222 60.72 -18.30 -3.54
CA ALA A 222 62.01 -18.13 -4.23
C ALA A 222 62.37 -19.28 -5.17
N ALA A 223 61.91 -20.51 -4.86
CA ALA A 223 62.11 -21.69 -5.68
C ALA A 223 61.53 -21.59 -7.11
N VAL A 224 60.49 -20.75 -7.31
CA VAL A 224 59.87 -20.55 -8.63
C VAL A 224 60.77 -19.76 -9.58
N THR A 225 61.61 -18.88 -9.03
CA THR A 225 62.53 -18.05 -9.79
C THR A 225 63.96 -18.61 -9.83
N ASP A 226 64.19 -19.80 -9.28
CA ASP A 226 65.52 -20.42 -9.22
C ASP A 226 65.80 -21.25 -10.48
N PHE A 227 66.73 -20.75 -11.31
CA PHE A 227 67.16 -21.39 -12.56
C PHE A 227 68.53 -22.09 -12.45
N SER A 228 69.10 -22.21 -11.24
CA SER A 228 70.44 -22.79 -11.01
C SER A 228 70.59 -24.25 -11.46
N GLN A 229 69.49 -25.01 -11.49
CA GLN A 229 69.47 -26.40 -11.94
C GLN A 229 69.85 -26.57 -13.43
N GLY A 230 69.60 -25.56 -14.28
CA GLY A 230 69.97 -25.62 -15.70
C GLY A 230 71.49 -25.66 -15.90
N PRO A 231 72.23 -24.65 -15.40
CA PRO A 231 73.69 -24.67 -15.35
C PRO A 231 74.25 -25.95 -14.70
N ALA A 232 73.71 -26.36 -13.54
CA ALA A 232 74.18 -27.56 -12.85
C ALA A 232 74.00 -28.85 -13.66
N ALA A 233 72.91 -28.96 -14.44
CA ALA A 233 72.70 -30.09 -15.34
C ALA A 233 73.68 -30.07 -16.53
N ASN A 234 74.00 -28.88 -17.05
CA ASN A 234 75.01 -28.73 -18.10
C ASN A 234 76.41 -29.09 -17.57
N ASP A 235 76.76 -28.65 -16.37
CA ASP A 235 78.03 -29.00 -15.71
C ASP A 235 78.13 -30.50 -15.47
N LYS A 236 77.03 -31.12 -15.00
CA LYS A 236 76.95 -32.56 -14.84
C LYS A 236 77.11 -33.31 -16.17
N ALA A 237 76.47 -32.85 -17.24
CA ALA A 237 76.58 -33.49 -18.54
C ALA A 237 78.01 -33.41 -19.13
N LEU A 238 78.72 -32.29 -18.89
CA LEU A 238 80.13 -32.17 -19.25
C LEU A 238 81.01 -33.09 -18.40
N ALA A 239 80.77 -33.15 -17.09
CA ALA A 239 81.51 -34.03 -16.18
C ALA A 239 81.28 -35.52 -16.51
N ASP A 240 80.04 -35.93 -16.79
CA ASP A 240 79.69 -37.31 -17.16
C ASP A 240 80.30 -37.71 -18.51
N ALA A 241 80.57 -36.75 -19.39
CA ALA A 241 81.24 -36.95 -20.67
C ALA A 241 82.78 -36.84 -20.58
N GLU A 242 83.33 -36.58 -19.38
CA GLU A 242 84.75 -36.29 -19.15
C GLU A 242 85.30 -35.13 -20.00
N VAL A 243 84.43 -34.20 -20.41
CA VAL A 243 84.78 -33.03 -21.23
C VAL A 243 84.96 -31.82 -20.33
N THR A 244 86.16 -31.26 -20.29
CA THR A 244 86.42 -29.99 -19.60
C THR A 244 86.22 -28.79 -20.52
N GLU A 245 85.94 -27.62 -19.95
CA GLU A 245 85.86 -26.38 -20.74
C GLU A 245 87.19 -26.05 -21.42
N GLU A 246 88.31 -26.40 -20.81
CA GLU A 246 89.65 -26.24 -21.39
C GLU A 246 89.88 -27.19 -22.58
N GLN A 247 89.27 -28.39 -22.57
CA GLN A 247 89.32 -29.30 -23.72
C GLN A 247 88.46 -28.78 -24.87
N LEU A 248 87.26 -28.25 -24.58
CA LEU A 248 86.40 -27.60 -25.58
C LEU A 248 87.11 -26.39 -26.22
N ALA A 249 87.77 -25.56 -25.41
CA ALA A 249 88.48 -24.37 -25.90
C ALA A 249 89.75 -24.70 -26.71
N LYS A 250 90.39 -25.85 -26.48
CA LYS A 250 91.60 -26.30 -27.21
C LYS A 250 91.29 -27.16 -28.43
N GLY A 251 90.02 -27.57 -28.62
CA GLY A 251 89.61 -28.50 -29.67
C GLY A 251 89.73 -27.95 -31.10
N ASN A 252 89.89 -26.64 -31.28
CA ASN A 252 90.06 -25.97 -32.58
C ASN A 252 88.91 -26.18 -33.60
N GLU A 253 87.74 -26.61 -33.11
CA GLU A 253 86.51 -26.78 -33.88
C GLU A 253 85.54 -25.64 -33.57
N PRO A 254 84.97 -24.95 -34.58
CA PRO A 254 84.12 -23.77 -34.37
C PRO A 254 82.84 -24.06 -33.58
N GLU A 255 82.33 -25.29 -33.62
CA GLU A 255 81.14 -25.72 -32.87
C GLU A 255 81.38 -25.77 -31.35
N PHE A 256 82.60 -26.07 -30.89
CA PHE A 256 82.94 -26.14 -29.47
C PHE A 256 83.03 -24.74 -28.84
N ASP A 257 83.61 -23.78 -29.57
CA ASP A 257 83.59 -22.37 -29.17
C ASP A 257 82.17 -21.82 -29.06
N GLN A 258 81.30 -22.19 -30.01
CA GLN A 258 79.89 -21.81 -29.99
C GLN A 258 79.15 -22.42 -28.80
N ALA A 259 79.41 -23.70 -28.49
CA ALA A 259 78.83 -24.38 -27.33
C ALA A 259 79.27 -23.74 -26.00
N LEU A 260 80.56 -23.42 -25.85
CA LEU A 260 81.10 -22.77 -24.66
C LEU A 260 80.53 -21.36 -24.45
N LYS A 261 80.41 -20.57 -25.52
CA LYS A 261 79.73 -19.26 -25.49
C LYS A 261 78.27 -19.39 -25.09
N SER A 262 77.58 -20.39 -25.62
CA SER A 262 76.17 -20.65 -25.29
C SER A 262 75.99 -21.08 -23.84
N LYS A 263 76.90 -21.91 -23.30
CA LYS A 263 76.92 -22.30 -21.87
C LYS A 263 77.11 -21.08 -20.95
N LYS A 264 78.15 -20.28 -21.21
CA LYS A 264 78.43 -19.06 -20.42
C LYS A 264 77.30 -18.03 -20.48
N THR A 265 76.65 -17.92 -21.64
CA THR A 265 75.45 -17.07 -21.80
C THR A 265 74.29 -17.63 -20.98
N ALA A 266 74.03 -18.94 -21.03
CA ALA A 266 72.99 -19.59 -20.26
C ALA A 266 73.21 -19.47 -18.74
N GLU A 267 74.46 -19.58 -18.25
CA GLU A 267 74.82 -19.33 -16.85
C GLU A 267 74.55 -17.88 -16.42
N THR A 268 74.98 -16.94 -17.25
CA THR A 268 74.76 -15.50 -17.01
C THR A 268 73.26 -15.17 -16.98
N ASP A 269 72.50 -15.74 -17.91
CA ASP A 269 71.06 -15.55 -17.98
C ASP A 269 70.34 -16.24 -16.82
N ALA A 270 70.75 -17.45 -16.43
CA ALA A 270 70.24 -18.15 -15.26
C ALA A 270 70.50 -17.38 -13.96
N ALA A 271 71.65 -16.69 -13.85
CA ALA A 271 71.97 -15.83 -12.71
C ALA A 271 71.13 -14.53 -12.68
N LYS A 272 70.80 -13.95 -13.85
CA LYS A 272 70.05 -12.68 -13.97
C LYS A 272 68.53 -12.85 -14.02
N ALA A 273 68.03 -14.01 -14.46
CA ALA A 273 66.61 -14.30 -14.60
C ALA A 273 65.80 -14.16 -13.30
N PRO A 274 66.29 -14.58 -12.10
CA PRO A 274 65.55 -14.39 -10.86
C PRO A 274 65.25 -12.91 -10.59
N ALA A 275 66.24 -12.04 -10.74
CA ALA A 275 66.07 -10.59 -10.51
C ALA A 275 65.05 -9.98 -11.48
N LYS A 276 65.12 -10.35 -12.78
CA LYS A 276 64.15 -9.90 -13.79
C LYS A 276 62.72 -10.38 -13.46
N GLY A 277 62.56 -11.66 -13.10
CA GLY A 277 61.28 -12.23 -12.71
C GLY A 277 60.67 -11.55 -11.47
N ARG A 278 61.50 -11.26 -10.46
CA ARG A 278 61.07 -10.54 -9.24
C ARG A 278 60.67 -9.10 -9.50
N ALA A 279 61.36 -8.41 -10.39
CA ALA A 279 61.00 -7.05 -10.81
C ALA A 279 59.63 -7.03 -11.51
N ALA A 280 59.43 -7.92 -12.48
CA ALA A 280 58.16 -8.05 -13.19
C ALA A 280 56.99 -8.44 -12.26
N GLU A 281 57.21 -9.41 -11.36
CA GLU A 281 56.21 -9.79 -10.34
C GLU A 281 55.84 -8.60 -9.45
N SER A 282 56.84 -7.87 -8.94
CA SER A 282 56.60 -6.73 -8.05
C SER A 282 55.81 -5.62 -8.75
N GLN A 283 56.11 -5.34 -10.02
CA GLN A 283 55.37 -4.38 -10.84
C GLN A 283 53.92 -4.82 -11.07
N GLN A 284 53.69 -6.11 -11.35
CA GLN A 284 52.35 -6.65 -11.56
C GLN A 284 51.52 -6.62 -10.28
N LEU A 285 52.10 -6.99 -9.14
CA LEU A 285 51.43 -6.93 -7.84
C LEU A 285 51.13 -5.49 -7.41
N ALA A 286 52.05 -4.54 -7.66
CA ALA A 286 51.81 -3.13 -7.37
C ALA A 286 50.64 -2.57 -8.20
N THR A 287 50.63 -2.85 -9.50
CA THR A 287 49.54 -2.45 -10.41
C THR A 287 48.21 -3.07 -9.99
N ALA A 288 48.20 -4.38 -9.72
CA ALA A 288 46.99 -5.07 -9.27
C ALA A 288 46.47 -4.53 -7.93
N LYS A 289 47.37 -4.20 -6.99
CA LYS A 289 47.01 -3.62 -5.69
C LYS A 289 46.42 -2.22 -5.84
N ALA A 290 47.00 -1.39 -6.70
CA ALA A 290 46.47 -0.07 -7.01
C ALA A 290 45.07 -0.16 -7.66
N GLY A 291 44.90 -1.07 -8.62
CA GLY A 291 43.61 -1.35 -9.26
C GLY A 291 42.56 -1.84 -8.26
N ALA A 292 42.92 -2.78 -7.38
CA ALA A 292 42.03 -3.29 -6.34
C ALA A 292 41.61 -2.19 -5.35
N ALA A 293 42.52 -1.30 -4.96
CA ALA A 293 42.20 -0.14 -4.12
C ALA A 293 41.19 0.79 -4.79
N ALA A 294 41.41 1.12 -6.07
CA ALA A 294 40.53 1.99 -6.84
C ALA A 294 39.14 1.37 -7.03
N SER A 295 39.06 0.10 -7.48
CA SER A 295 37.80 -0.60 -7.67
C SER A 295 37.05 -0.81 -6.35
N GLY A 296 37.77 -1.11 -5.26
CA GLY A 296 37.20 -1.24 -3.92
C GLY A 296 36.59 0.07 -3.43
N ALA A 297 37.28 1.20 -3.60
CA ALA A 297 36.76 2.51 -3.24
C ALA A 297 35.54 2.90 -4.09
N GLN A 298 35.59 2.69 -5.41
CA GLN A 298 34.48 2.94 -6.32
C GLN A 298 33.24 2.12 -5.94
N ALA A 299 33.41 0.83 -5.63
CA ALA A 299 32.31 -0.05 -5.23
C ALA A 299 31.65 0.42 -3.91
N MET A 300 32.45 0.84 -2.91
CA MET A 300 31.89 1.33 -1.64
C MET A 300 31.20 2.69 -1.79
N ASN A 301 31.72 3.56 -2.65
CA ASN A 301 31.05 4.81 -3.03
C ASN A 301 29.71 4.53 -3.71
N ALA A 302 29.67 3.59 -4.65
CA ALA A 302 28.44 3.20 -5.35
C ALA A 302 27.40 2.62 -4.38
N LEU A 303 27.80 1.73 -3.45
CA LEU A 303 26.89 1.20 -2.42
C LEU A 303 26.30 2.32 -1.55
N THR A 304 27.13 3.27 -1.13
CA THR A 304 26.70 4.41 -0.32
C THR A 304 25.72 5.30 -1.11
N ALA A 305 26.00 5.57 -2.38
CA ALA A 305 25.12 6.33 -3.25
C ALA A 305 23.78 5.62 -3.48
N THR A 306 23.79 4.30 -3.70
CA THR A 306 22.57 3.49 -3.82
C THR A 306 21.75 3.54 -2.53
N ARG A 307 22.38 3.39 -1.37
CA ARG A 307 21.67 3.46 -0.08
C ARG A 307 21.07 4.85 0.16
N ALA A 308 21.77 5.91 -0.20
CA ALA A 308 21.25 7.28 -0.12
C ALA A 308 20.08 7.52 -1.07
N SER A 309 20.15 7.00 -2.31
CA SER A 309 19.05 7.07 -3.27
C SER A 309 17.81 6.33 -2.77
N ALA A 310 17.98 5.12 -2.24
CA ALA A 310 16.90 4.36 -1.63
C ALA A 310 16.26 5.10 -0.45
N GLY A 311 17.08 5.76 0.39
CA GLY A 311 16.60 6.62 1.48
C GLY A 311 15.71 7.76 0.97
N LYS A 312 16.13 8.45 -0.10
CA LYS A 312 15.31 9.50 -0.75
C LYS A 312 13.99 8.96 -1.30
N SER A 313 13.98 7.75 -1.88
CA SER A 313 12.74 7.12 -2.35
C SER A 313 11.80 6.80 -1.19
N VAL A 314 12.33 6.34 -0.05
CA VAL A 314 11.54 6.12 1.18
C VAL A 314 10.99 7.45 1.69
N ASP A 315 11.79 8.51 1.75
CA ASP A 315 11.33 9.85 2.15
C ASP A 315 10.26 10.41 1.21
N GLY A 316 10.38 10.18 -0.10
CA GLY A 316 9.35 10.52 -1.08
C GLY A 316 8.04 9.75 -0.84
N GLY A 317 8.11 8.42 -0.70
CA GLY A 317 6.94 7.58 -0.43
C GLY A 317 6.25 7.90 0.92
N LYS A 318 7.05 8.32 1.90
CA LYS A 318 6.59 8.87 3.18
C LYS A 318 5.79 10.16 3.00
N GLY A 319 6.31 11.11 2.23
CA GLY A 319 5.60 12.32 1.85
C GLY A 319 4.28 12.04 1.12
N GLU A 320 4.28 11.13 0.16
CA GLU A 320 3.05 10.73 -0.54
C GLU A 320 2.01 10.09 0.39
N THR A 321 2.46 9.23 1.32
CA THR A 321 1.58 8.58 2.30
C THR A 321 0.94 9.61 3.21
N LYS A 322 1.72 10.59 3.69
CA LYS A 322 1.23 11.72 4.45
C LYS A 322 0.14 12.48 3.66
N SER A 323 0.43 12.92 2.44
CA SER A 323 -0.53 13.68 1.62
C SER A 323 -1.81 12.89 1.32
N LYS A 324 -1.70 11.57 1.10
CA LYS A 324 -2.86 10.68 0.90
C LYS A 324 -3.71 10.57 2.17
N ASP A 325 -3.09 10.49 3.35
CA ASP A 325 -3.83 10.47 4.63
C ASP A 325 -4.54 11.80 4.88
N GLU A 326 -3.86 12.93 4.68
CA GLU A 326 -4.44 14.27 4.80
C GLU A 326 -5.66 14.45 3.88
N LYS A 327 -5.54 14.03 2.61
CA LYS A 327 -6.65 14.07 1.66
C LYS A 327 -7.82 13.19 2.11
N LYS A 328 -7.56 11.95 2.55
CA LYS A 328 -8.62 11.04 3.01
C LYS A 328 -9.31 11.58 4.26
N ARG A 329 -8.57 12.19 5.19
CA ARG A 329 -9.15 12.85 6.36
C ARG A 329 -10.06 13.99 5.94
N ALA A 330 -9.60 14.88 5.05
CA ALA A 330 -10.44 15.95 4.51
C ALA A 330 -11.71 15.41 3.82
N GLU A 331 -11.61 14.34 3.04
CA GLU A 331 -12.77 13.69 2.41
C GLU A 331 -13.77 13.13 3.44
N VAL A 332 -13.27 12.51 4.52
CA VAL A 332 -14.11 11.98 5.59
C VAL A 332 -14.77 13.12 6.37
N THR A 333 -14.03 14.16 6.74
CA THR A 333 -14.55 15.36 7.41
C THR A 333 -15.66 16.01 6.59
N ALA A 334 -15.45 16.21 5.29
CA ALA A 334 -16.45 16.78 4.40
C ALA A 334 -17.71 15.90 4.29
N LYS A 335 -17.55 14.56 4.25
CA LYS A 335 -18.69 13.63 4.25
C LYS A 335 -19.47 13.68 5.57
N LEU A 336 -18.79 13.74 6.71
CA LEU A 336 -19.43 13.84 8.02
C LEU A 336 -20.26 15.12 8.14
N GLN A 337 -19.70 16.25 7.73
CA GLN A 337 -20.42 17.52 7.69
C GLN A 337 -21.66 17.43 6.80
N LYS A 338 -21.50 16.93 5.56
CA LYS A 338 -22.62 16.79 4.61
C LYS A 338 -23.74 15.90 5.14
N VAL A 339 -23.40 14.77 5.75
CA VAL A 339 -24.40 13.85 6.33
C VAL A 339 -25.12 14.55 7.49
N PHE A 340 -24.39 15.19 8.39
CA PHE A 340 -25.01 15.91 9.51
C PHE A 340 -25.93 17.04 9.04
N ASP A 341 -25.45 17.90 8.13
CA ASP A 341 -26.23 19.04 7.64
C ASP A 341 -27.47 18.58 6.87
N GLY A 342 -27.35 17.48 6.10
CA GLY A 342 -28.47 16.84 5.42
C GLY A 342 -29.49 16.28 6.41
N THR A 343 -29.05 15.49 7.40
CA THR A 343 -29.94 14.93 8.44
C THR A 343 -30.63 16.02 9.26
N LYS A 344 -29.91 17.09 9.63
CA LYS A 344 -30.49 18.24 10.30
C LYS A 344 -31.62 18.85 9.48
N LYS A 345 -31.36 19.10 8.20
CA LYS A 345 -32.37 19.63 7.28
C LYS A 345 -33.58 18.71 7.15
N ASP A 346 -33.36 17.41 7.01
CA ASP A 346 -34.45 16.44 6.90
C ASP A 346 -35.33 16.43 8.17
N VAL A 347 -34.74 16.53 9.36
CA VAL A 347 -35.50 16.64 10.63
C VAL A 347 -36.30 17.95 10.68
N GLU A 348 -35.70 19.08 10.31
CA GLU A 348 -36.40 20.38 10.26
C GLU A 348 -37.57 20.37 9.26
N ASP A 349 -37.39 19.75 8.08
CA ASP A 349 -38.41 19.60 7.06
C ASP A 349 -39.54 18.64 7.52
N ILE A 350 -39.20 17.57 8.25
CA ILE A 350 -40.18 16.64 8.84
C ILE A 350 -41.02 17.35 9.92
N LEU A 351 -40.39 18.09 10.84
CA LEU A 351 -41.09 18.82 11.91
C LEU A 351 -42.05 19.84 11.30
N SER A 352 -41.57 20.67 10.37
CA SER A 352 -42.40 21.65 9.66
C SER A 352 -43.52 21.01 8.85
N GLY A 353 -43.26 19.86 8.22
CA GLY A 353 -44.27 19.09 7.48
C GLY A 353 -45.31 18.43 8.38
N LEU A 354 -44.93 18.01 9.59
CA LEU A 354 -45.84 17.47 10.59
C LEU A 354 -46.78 18.55 11.10
N ASP A 355 -46.27 19.75 11.36
CA ASP A 355 -47.09 20.89 11.81
C ASP A 355 -48.24 21.16 10.84
N LYS A 356 -47.91 21.26 9.55
CA LYS A 356 -48.91 21.45 8.49
C LYS A 356 -49.96 20.33 8.46
N LYS A 357 -49.53 19.07 8.56
CA LYS A 357 -50.47 17.92 8.55
C LYS A 357 -51.41 17.94 9.75
N VAL A 358 -50.92 18.33 10.93
CA VAL A 358 -51.76 18.44 12.13
C VAL A 358 -52.74 19.61 12.00
N ASP A 359 -52.32 20.75 11.44
CA ASP A 359 -53.23 21.88 11.16
C ASP A 359 -54.34 21.51 10.20
N ASP A 360 -53.99 20.85 9.09
CA ASP A 360 -54.93 20.44 8.06
C ASP A 360 -55.93 19.42 8.62
N ALA A 361 -55.45 18.42 9.36
CA ALA A 361 -56.29 17.39 9.97
C ALA A 361 -57.22 17.97 11.05
N PHE A 362 -56.71 18.86 11.90
CA PHE A 362 -57.52 19.49 12.93
C PHE A 362 -58.57 20.42 12.33
N THR A 363 -58.19 21.29 11.40
CA THR A 363 -59.13 22.22 10.73
C THR A 363 -60.24 21.47 10.00
N ALA A 364 -59.91 20.35 9.34
CA ALA A 364 -60.90 19.51 8.68
C ALA A 364 -61.85 18.84 9.68
N GLY A 365 -61.31 18.29 10.78
CA GLY A 365 -62.09 17.65 11.84
C GLY A 365 -63.00 18.63 12.59
N GLU A 366 -62.48 19.79 12.96
CA GLU A 366 -63.22 20.87 13.62
C GLU A 366 -64.34 21.38 12.73
N LYS A 367 -64.07 21.63 11.43
CA LYS A 367 -65.10 22.02 10.47
C LYS A 367 -66.20 20.96 10.38
N GLY A 368 -65.84 19.68 10.30
CA GLY A 368 -66.82 18.58 10.27
C GLY A 368 -67.68 18.54 11.53
N ALA A 369 -67.07 18.66 12.71
CA ALA A 369 -67.78 18.67 13.99
C ALA A 369 -68.69 19.90 14.13
N ARG A 370 -68.22 21.08 13.72
CA ARG A 370 -69.00 22.32 13.72
C ARG A 370 -70.18 22.23 12.76
N ASP A 371 -69.96 21.77 11.53
CA ASP A 371 -71.01 21.62 10.53
C ASP A 371 -72.09 20.63 11.02
N ALA A 372 -71.69 19.50 11.62
CA ALA A 372 -72.61 18.53 12.22
C ALA A 372 -73.39 19.09 13.41
N PHE A 373 -72.73 19.83 14.30
CA PHE A 373 -73.38 20.51 15.42
C PHE A 373 -74.42 21.52 14.93
N MET A 374 -74.08 22.35 13.94
CA MET A 374 -75.01 23.35 13.40
C MET A 374 -76.21 22.68 12.70
N ALA A 375 -76.01 21.55 12.02
CA ALA A 375 -77.10 20.77 11.43
C ALA A 375 -78.04 20.15 12.48
N ASP A 376 -77.51 19.57 13.56
CA ASP A 376 -78.32 19.05 14.68
C ASP A 376 -79.09 20.19 15.39
N GLN A 377 -78.44 21.33 15.62
CA GLN A 377 -79.08 22.50 16.22
C GLN A 377 -80.22 23.04 15.33
N ALA A 378 -80.00 23.15 14.02
CA ALA A 378 -81.03 23.55 13.07
C ALA A 378 -82.22 22.56 13.02
N ALA A 379 -81.94 21.25 12.97
CA ALA A 379 -82.96 20.21 12.96
C ALA A 379 -83.81 20.22 14.25
N ARG A 380 -83.18 20.37 15.42
CA ARG A 380 -83.90 20.49 16.70
C ARG A 380 -84.69 21.78 16.81
N HIS A 381 -84.17 22.88 16.26
CA HIS A 381 -84.89 24.14 16.22
C HIS A 381 -86.14 24.04 15.33
N GLU A 382 -86.08 23.35 14.18
CA GLU A 382 -87.26 23.04 13.35
C GLU A 382 -88.25 22.12 14.08
N GLU A 383 -87.79 21.10 14.80
CA GLU A 383 -88.64 20.21 15.60
C GLU A 383 -89.36 20.97 16.72
N VAL A 384 -88.64 21.84 17.44
CA VAL A 384 -89.20 22.67 18.51
C VAL A 384 -90.18 23.68 17.92
N GLN A 385 -89.87 24.37 16.82
CA GLN A 385 -90.81 25.28 16.17
C GLN A 385 -92.04 24.57 15.61
N GLY A 386 -91.89 23.36 15.08
CA GLY A 386 -92.99 22.50 14.65
C GLY A 386 -93.94 22.15 15.81
N GLN A 387 -93.39 21.84 17.00
CA GLN A 387 -94.18 21.61 18.21
C GLN A 387 -94.83 22.89 18.76
N THR A 388 -94.15 24.04 18.71
CA THR A 388 -94.72 25.33 19.14
C THR A 388 -95.83 25.82 18.19
N VAL A 389 -95.72 25.55 16.89
CA VAL A 389 -96.76 25.87 15.89
C VAL A 389 -97.96 24.91 16.00
N PHE A 390 -97.74 23.63 16.36
CA PHE A 390 -98.84 22.69 16.63
C PHE A 390 -99.53 22.93 17.98
N GLY A 391 -98.92 23.69 18.90
CA GLY A 391 -99.47 24.04 20.21
C GLY A 391 -100.43 25.25 20.22
N VAL A 392 -100.63 25.95 19.09
CA VAL A 392 -101.45 27.18 19.00
C VAL A 392 -102.73 27.02 18.15
N LEU A 393 -103.10 25.79 17.76
CA LEU A 393 -104.45 25.51 17.26
C LEU A 393 -105.04 24.22 17.85
N GLY A 394 -105.93 24.39 18.83
CA GLY A 394 -106.90 23.36 19.22
C GLY A 394 -107.21 23.28 20.72
N GLN A 395 -108.19 24.06 21.21
CA GLN A 395 -108.93 23.67 22.42
C GLN A 395 -109.86 22.48 22.06
N GLY A 396 -109.91 21.47 22.93
CA GLY A 396 -110.44 20.11 22.68
C GLY A 396 -111.97 19.94 22.54
N PRO A 397 -112.59 18.76 22.86
CA PRO A 397 -112.06 17.73 23.76
C PRO A 397 -112.25 16.23 23.36
N VAL A 398 -111.43 15.38 24.02
CA VAL A 398 -111.47 13.92 24.28
C VAL A 398 -111.66 12.92 23.12
N GLY A 399 -110.67 12.02 22.98
CA GLY A 399 -110.80 10.75 22.26
C GLY A 399 -109.63 9.80 22.53
N GLU A 400 -109.85 8.89 23.48
CA GLU A 400 -109.17 7.60 23.73
C GLU A 400 -108.34 7.03 22.55
N GLY A 401 -107.08 6.62 22.80
CA GLY A 401 -106.37 5.82 21.80
C GLY A 401 -104.85 5.66 21.94
N GLN A 402 -104.45 4.61 22.65
CA GLN A 402 -103.30 3.75 22.32
C GLN A 402 -101.87 4.33 22.42
N VAL A 403 -101.23 4.00 23.55
CA VAL A 403 -99.79 3.86 23.71
C VAL A 403 -99.22 2.93 22.62
N ARG A 404 -98.35 3.45 21.75
CA ARG A 404 -97.40 2.65 20.98
C ARG A 404 -95.99 3.23 21.13
N ARG A 405 -95.19 2.57 21.98
CA ARG A 405 -93.75 2.47 21.75
C ARG A 405 -93.54 1.61 20.50
N PRO A 406 -92.59 2.00 19.64
CA PRO A 406 -91.46 1.14 19.33
C PRO A 406 -90.18 1.99 19.19
N ALA A 407 -88.94 1.51 19.22
CA ALA A 407 -88.27 0.29 19.65
C ALA A 407 -86.79 0.69 19.73
N ARG A 408 -86.01 0.03 20.60
CA ARG A 408 -84.55 0.02 20.46
C ARG A 408 -84.20 -0.65 19.13
N GLY A 409 -83.27 -0.08 18.39
CA GLY A 409 -82.59 -0.79 17.31
C GLY A 409 -81.87 0.16 16.35
N GLY A 410 -80.54 0.05 16.31
CA GLY A 410 -79.74 0.49 15.17
C GLY A 410 -78.61 1.45 15.49
N GLU A 411 -77.44 0.92 15.85
CA GLU A 411 -76.16 1.54 15.49
C GLU A 411 -76.15 1.86 13.98
N PRO A 412 -75.78 3.07 13.54
CA PRO A 412 -75.23 3.26 12.22
C PRO A 412 -73.72 2.97 12.27
N ALA A 413 -73.36 1.76 11.85
CA ALA A 413 -72.01 1.43 11.44
C ALA A 413 -71.55 2.39 10.33
N LEU A 414 -70.40 3.04 10.53
CA LEU A 414 -69.68 3.78 9.51
C LEU A 414 -69.21 2.81 8.40
N PRO A 415 -69.53 3.04 7.12
CA PRO A 415 -68.95 2.27 6.05
C PRO A 415 -67.59 2.85 5.66
N GLY A 416 -66.54 2.05 5.88
CA GLY A 416 -65.45 1.92 4.92
C GLY A 416 -64.19 2.76 5.10
N VAL A 417 -63.28 2.32 5.97
CA VAL A 417 -61.82 2.35 5.68
C VAL A 417 -61.15 1.16 6.36
N THR A 418 -61.33 -0.05 5.83
CA THR A 418 -60.42 -1.18 6.15
C THR A 418 -60.30 -2.14 4.97
N GLN A 419 -59.62 -1.73 3.90
CA GLN A 419 -58.85 -2.65 3.05
C GLN A 419 -57.98 -1.90 2.03
N ALA A 420 -56.78 -1.52 2.44
CA ALA A 420 -55.66 -1.30 1.52
C ALA A 420 -54.33 -1.33 2.29
N LEU A 421 -54.04 -2.44 2.98
CA LEU A 421 -52.67 -2.76 3.42
C LEU A 421 -52.62 -4.21 3.91
N ARG A 422 -52.59 -5.14 2.95
CA ARG A 422 -52.00 -6.47 3.13
C ARG A 422 -51.80 -7.15 1.77
N ARG A 423 -50.59 -7.02 1.22
CA ARG A 423 -49.74 -8.13 0.76
C ARG A 423 -48.38 -7.60 0.29
N PRO A 424 -47.34 -8.45 0.24
CA PRO A 424 -46.10 -8.22 0.97
C PRO A 424 -44.93 -7.83 0.05
N HIS A 425 -43.90 -7.28 0.69
CA HIS A 425 -42.54 -7.21 0.18
C HIS A 425 -42.11 -8.56 -0.44
N ALA A 426 -41.97 -8.57 -1.76
CA ALA A 426 -40.90 -9.29 -2.44
C ALA A 426 -39.74 -8.30 -2.66
N ASP A 427 -38.53 -8.84 -2.82
CA ASP A 427 -37.24 -8.17 -2.99
C ASP A 427 -36.56 -7.67 -1.72
N ARG A 428 -36.08 -8.66 -0.95
CA ARG A 428 -34.93 -8.50 -0.06
C ARG A 428 -33.87 -9.53 -0.43
N ASP A 429 -33.24 -9.35 -1.59
CA ASP A 429 -31.98 -10.02 -1.93
C ASP A 429 -31.22 -9.24 -3.01
N LEU A 430 -30.49 -8.20 -2.61
CA LEU A 430 -29.28 -7.75 -3.32
C LEU A 430 -28.53 -6.71 -2.47
N LEU A 431 -27.71 -7.19 -1.53
CA LEU A 431 -26.38 -6.62 -1.21
C LEU A 431 -25.63 -7.54 -0.23
N ARG A 432 -25.12 -8.65 -0.77
CA ARG A 432 -23.85 -9.25 -0.33
C ARG A 432 -22.99 -9.45 -1.57
N ARG A 433 -22.17 -8.45 -1.87
CA ARG A 433 -20.82 -8.57 -2.42
C ARG A 433 -20.13 -7.22 -2.31
#